data_AF-A0A420CQG9-F1
#
_entry.id   AF-A0A420CQG9-F1
#
_cell.length_a   1.000
_cell.length_b   1.000
_cell.length_c   1.000
_cell.angle_alpha   90.00
_cell.angle_beta   90.00
_cell.angle_gamma   90.00
#
_symmetry.space_group_name_H-M   'P 1'
#
loop_
_entity.id
_entity.type
_entity.pdbx_description
1 polymer ?
#
loop_
_entity_poly.entity_id
_entity_poly.type
_entity_poly.pdbx_seq_one_letter_code
_entity_poly.pdbx_strand_id
1 'polypeptide(L)'
;MDITEILQAAVHSNNYWKHSDFSSVIEALSFPYRTDIEKETEKIAILNLGNKTVGYICLNYPLIFIEKLYALQVKNILHTFRDIEYIIVDTLSNPYLTVDPDIYNAYFDFIENLNAFSAEDFYFYNVN
;
A
#
# COMPACT_ATOMS: atom_id res chain seq x y z
N MET A 1 1.11 14.42 -6.07
CA MET A 1 1.52 14.22 -4.67
C MET A 1 2.83 13.48 -4.72
N ASP A 2 3.88 14.10 -4.25
CA ASP A 2 5.17 13.44 -4.13
C ASP A 2 5.15 12.47 -2.95
N ILE A 3 5.45 11.20 -3.19
CA ILE A 3 5.44 10.13 -2.19
C ILE A 3 6.85 9.65 -1.80
N THR A 4 7.90 10.31 -2.29
CA THR A 4 9.29 9.86 -2.15
C THR A 4 9.69 9.60 -0.70
N GLU A 5 9.45 10.57 0.19
CA GLU A 5 9.80 10.43 1.61
C GLU A 5 8.99 9.33 2.30
N ILE A 6 7.72 9.14 1.90
CA ILE A 6 6.84 8.10 2.45
C ILE A 6 7.36 6.70 2.07
N LEU A 7 7.76 6.51 0.80
CA LEU A 7 8.37 5.26 0.37
C LEU A 7 9.70 5.01 1.08
N GLN A 8 10.56 6.03 1.17
CA GLN A 8 11.83 5.91 1.90
C GLN A 8 11.63 5.52 3.36
N ALA A 9 10.64 6.09 4.04
CA ALA A 9 10.31 5.69 5.40
C ALA A 9 9.89 4.22 5.45
N ALA A 10 8.95 3.80 4.60
CA ALA A 10 8.43 2.44 4.59
C ALA A 10 9.52 1.39 4.34
N VAL A 11 10.41 1.61 3.36
CA VAL A 11 11.45 0.62 3.01
C VAL A 11 12.55 0.50 4.05
N HIS A 12 12.64 1.45 5.00
CA HIS A 12 13.66 1.46 6.06
C HIS A 12 13.11 1.26 7.49
N SER A 13 11.79 1.23 7.69
CA SER A 13 11.19 1.34 9.04
C SER A 13 11.02 0.02 9.80
N ASN A 14 10.70 -1.10 9.13
CA ASN A 14 10.29 -2.32 9.83
C ASN A 14 10.82 -3.64 9.21
N ASN A 15 11.78 -4.26 9.90
CA ASN A 15 12.34 -5.57 9.53
C ASN A 15 11.43 -6.77 9.82
N TYR A 16 10.39 -6.60 10.65
CA TYR A 16 9.46 -7.67 11.03
C TYR A 16 8.21 -7.72 10.15
N TRP A 17 7.97 -6.68 9.34
CA TRP A 17 6.75 -6.52 8.56
C TRP A 17 6.36 -7.78 7.79
N LYS A 18 7.25 -8.25 6.91
CA LYS A 18 7.03 -9.41 6.04
C LYS A 18 6.91 -10.73 6.81
N HIS A 19 7.42 -10.79 8.05
CA HIS A 19 7.52 -12.03 8.82
C HIS A 19 6.34 -12.26 9.77
N SER A 20 5.80 -11.19 10.38
CA SER A 20 4.71 -11.28 11.34
C SER A 20 3.65 -10.21 11.16
N ASP A 21 4.06 -8.95 11.02
CA ASP A 21 3.14 -7.83 11.22
C ASP A 21 2.14 -7.71 10.09
N PHE A 22 2.54 -8.02 8.85
CA PHE A 22 1.64 -8.04 7.70
C PHE A 22 0.45 -8.97 7.95
N SER A 23 0.69 -10.21 8.41
CA SER A 23 -0.38 -11.16 8.68
C SER A 23 -1.34 -10.65 9.76
N SER A 24 -0.81 -10.07 10.84
CA SER A 24 -1.61 -9.48 11.90
C SER A 24 -2.38 -8.23 11.45
N VAL A 25 -1.83 -7.42 10.54
CA VAL A 25 -2.53 -6.28 9.91
C VAL A 25 -3.68 -6.78 9.05
N ILE A 26 -3.46 -7.82 8.23
CA ILE A 26 -4.51 -8.43 7.43
C ILE A 26 -5.62 -9.00 8.33
N GLU A 27 -5.27 -9.71 9.40
CA GLU A 27 -6.25 -10.23 10.36
C GLU A 27 -7.07 -9.09 11.00
N ALA A 28 -6.43 -8.02 11.45
CA ALA A 28 -7.10 -6.87 12.05
C ALA A 28 -8.07 -6.18 11.06
N LEU A 29 -7.71 -6.08 9.79
CA LEU A 29 -8.54 -5.47 8.75
C LEU A 29 -9.63 -6.41 8.22
N SER A 30 -9.48 -7.73 8.37
CA SER A 30 -10.42 -8.73 7.86
C SER A 30 -11.81 -8.68 8.49
N PHE A 31 -11.96 -7.99 9.63
CA PHE A 31 -13.25 -7.83 10.30
C PHE A 31 -14.16 -6.81 9.57
N PRO A 32 -13.73 -5.56 9.32
CA PRO A 32 -14.53 -4.59 8.57
C PRO A 32 -14.33 -4.65 7.04
N TYR A 33 -13.26 -5.27 6.56
CA TYR A 33 -12.93 -5.36 5.14
C TYR A 33 -12.75 -6.81 4.71
N ARG A 34 -12.98 -7.06 3.44
CA ARG A 34 -12.49 -8.28 2.80
C ARG A 34 -11.07 -8.01 2.31
N THR A 35 -10.13 -8.88 2.67
CA THR A 35 -8.75 -8.82 2.20
C THR A 35 -8.51 -9.98 1.23
N ASP A 36 -8.10 -9.68 0.01
CA ASP A 36 -7.71 -10.70 -0.97
C ASP A 36 -6.20 -10.56 -1.24
N ILE A 37 -5.42 -11.58 -0.90
CA ILE A 37 -3.97 -11.63 -1.15
C ILE A 37 -3.77 -12.30 -2.51
N GLU A 38 -3.04 -11.65 -3.41
CA GLU A 38 -2.73 -12.24 -4.73
C GLU A 38 -1.86 -13.48 -4.54
N LYS A 39 -2.39 -14.67 -4.85
CA LYS A 39 -1.76 -15.95 -4.49
C LYS A 39 -0.52 -16.32 -5.29
N GLU A 40 -0.34 -15.71 -6.47
CA GLU A 40 0.77 -16.08 -7.36
C GLU A 40 2.05 -15.31 -7.04
N THR A 41 1.94 -14.05 -6.61
CA THR A 41 3.10 -13.23 -6.28
C THR A 41 3.20 -12.87 -4.80
N GLU A 42 2.09 -12.97 -4.05
CA GLU A 42 1.96 -12.60 -2.64
C GLU A 42 2.44 -11.15 -2.32
N LYS A 43 2.78 -10.34 -3.33
CA LYS A 43 3.46 -9.05 -3.13
C LYS A 43 2.54 -7.98 -2.56
N ILE A 44 1.24 -8.03 -2.86
CA ILE A 44 0.26 -7.00 -2.45
C ILE A 44 -1.08 -7.66 -2.07
N ALA A 45 -1.68 -7.18 -0.98
CA ALA A 45 -3.05 -7.48 -0.60
C ALA A 45 -4.01 -6.36 -1.01
N ILE A 46 -5.18 -6.74 -1.51
CA ILE A 46 -6.27 -5.85 -1.89
C ILE A 46 -7.21 -5.69 -0.71
N LEU A 47 -7.51 -4.45 -0.34
CA LEU A 47 -8.48 -4.12 0.70
C LEU A 47 -9.82 -3.75 0.05
N ASN A 48 -10.86 -4.55 0.33
CA ASN A 48 -12.19 -4.43 -0.27
C ASN A 48 -13.25 -4.10 0.79
N LEU A 49 -14.11 -3.13 0.49
CA LEU A 49 -15.34 -2.86 1.25
C LEU A 49 -16.55 -3.23 0.37
N GLY A 50 -17.16 -4.38 0.64
CA GLY A 50 -18.16 -4.97 -0.27
C GLY A 50 -17.52 -5.33 -1.61
N ASN A 51 -18.05 -4.76 -2.71
CA ASN A 51 -17.54 -4.98 -4.06
C ASN A 51 -16.58 -3.88 -4.55
N LYS A 52 -16.17 -2.97 -3.65
CA LYS A 52 -15.30 -1.84 -4.00
C LYS A 52 -13.92 -2.05 -3.39
N THR A 53 -12.89 -1.97 -4.23
CA THR A 53 -11.50 -1.82 -3.77
C THR A 53 -11.31 -0.44 -3.16
N VAL A 54 -10.79 -0.40 -1.94
CA VAL A 54 -10.59 0.83 -1.18
C VAL A 54 -9.12 1.12 -0.87
N GLY A 55 -8.24 0.11 -1.02
CA GLY A 55 -6.81 0.27 -0.82
C GLY A 55 -5.98 -0.97 -1.18
N TYR A 56 -4.67 -0.80 -1.09
CA TYR A 56 -3.65 -1.82 -1.34
C TYR A 56 -2.63 -1.83 -0.21
N ILE A 57 -2.15 -3.01 0.18
CA ILE A 57 -1.20 -3.21 1.28
C ILE A 57 -0.01 -4.00 0.74
N CYS A 58 1.19 -3.43 0.85
CA CYS A 58 2.40 -4.09 0.37
C CYS A 58 2.85 -5.19 1.36
N LEU A 59 3.20 -6.37 0.86
CA LEU A 59 3.76 -7.45 1.68
C LEU A 59 5.20 -7.17 2.08
N ASN A 60 6.00 -6.62 1.17
CA ASN A 60 7.44 -6.44 1.41
C ASN A 60 7.76 -5.26 2.33
N TYR A 61 6.86 -4.28 2.41
CA TYR A 61 7.08 -3.04 3.16
C TYR A 61 5.80 -2.60 3.88
N PRO A 62 5.89 -1.98 5.06
CA PRO A 62 4.77 -1.46 5.85
C PRO A 62 4.12 -0.24 5.18
N LEU A 63 3.58 -0.43 3.98
CA LEU A 63 3.06 0.62 3.12
C LEU A 63 1.63 0.30 2.70
N ILE A 64 0.74 1.26 2.94
CA ILE A 64 -0.68 1.16 2.61
C ILE A 64 -1.10 2.32 1.72
N PHE A 65 -1.62 2.00 0.54
CA PHE A 65 -2.38 2.93 -0.29
C PHE A 65 -3.85 2.84 0.10
N ILE A 66 -4.52 3.98 0.31
CA ILE A 66 -5.92 3.99 0.76
C ILE A 66 -6.66 5.22 0.24
N GLU A 67 -7.92 5.06 -0.17
CA GLU A 67 -8.75 6.23 -0.45
C GLU A 67 -9.02 7.04 0.83
N LYS A 68 -8.98 8.36 0.69
CA LYS A 68 -9.14 9.34 1.77
C LYS A 68 -10.40 9.13 2.61
N LEU A 69 -11.47 8.65 1.98
CA LEU A 69 -12.74 8.36 2.64
C LEU A 69 -12.61 7.29 3.74
N TYR A 70 -11.70 6.32 3.58
CA TYR A 70 -11.54 5.17 4.48
C TYR A 70 -10.28 5.26 5.36
N ALA A 71 -9.38 6.20 5.06
CA ALA A 71 -8.10 6.35 5.73
C ALA A 71 -8.21 6.46 7.27
N LEU A 72 -9.17 7.24 7.78
CA LEU A 72 -9.34 7.40 9.24
C LEU A 72 -9.74 6.08 9.91
N GLN A 73 -10.66 5.33 9.30
CA GLN A 73 -11.11 4.05 9.84
C GLN A 73 -9.95 3.04 9.87
N VAL A 74 -9.20 2.93 8.77
CA VAL A 74 -8.04 2.03 8.68
C VAL A 74 -6.97 2.40 9.71
N LYS A 75 -6.63 3.68 9.84
CA LYS A 75 -5.66 4.15 10.85
C LYS A 75 -6.11 3.85 12.28
N ASN A 76 -7.40 3.96 12.57
CA ASN A 76 -7.94 3.62 13.90
C ASN A 76 -7.88 2.12 14.18
N ILE A 77 -8.14 1.26 13.19
CA ILE A 77 -7.98 -0.19 13.35
C ILE A 77 -6.50 -0.53 13.60
N LEU A 78 -5.60 0.13 12.86
CA LEU A 78 -4.18 -0.16 12.88
C LEU A 78 -3.36 0.66 13.88
N HIS A 79 -4.00 1.41 14.78
CA HIS A 79 -3.32 2.37 15.66
C HIS A 79 -2.27 1.75 16.61
N THR A 80 -2.37 0.45 16.88
CA THR A 80 -1.40 -0.29 17.71
C THR A 80 -0.19 -0.78 16.92
N PHE A 81 -0.29 -0.83 15.59
CA PHE A 81 0.80 -1.22 14.71
C PHE A 81 1.68 0.01 14.45
N ARG A 82 2.98 -0.16 14.63
CA ARG A 82 3.96 0.92 14.44
C ARG A 82 4.51 0.88 13.02
N ASP A 83 5.08 2.00 12.62
CA ASP A 83 5.93 2.09 11.43
C ASP A 83 5.22 1.76 10.11
N ILE A 84 3.88 1.88 10.10
CA ILE A 84 3.05 1.81 8.89
C ILE A 84 2.95 3.19 8.25
N GLU A 85 3.40 3.26 7.00
CA GLU A 85 3.28 4.43 6.16
C GLU A 85 2.03 4.39 5.29
N TYR A 86 1.39 5.54 5.16
CA TYR A 86 0.10 5.66 4.47
C TYR A 86 0.19 6.65 3.31
N ILE A 87 -0.10 6.17 2.10
CA ILE A 87 -0.34 7.01 0.93
C ILE A 87 -1.85 7.17 0.77
N ILE A 88 -2.35 8.33 1.20
CA ILE A 88 -3.78 8.65 1.16
C ILE A 88 -4.11 9.34 -0.15
N VAL A 89 -5.00 8.75 -0.94
CA VAL A 89 -5.39 9.25 -2.26
C VAL A 89 -6.86 9.64 -2.35
N ASP A 90 -7.23 10.55 -3.25
CA ASP A 90 -8.64 10.91 -3.43
C ASP A 90 -9.45 9.73 -4.02
N THR A 91 -8.92 9.08 -5.05
CA THR A 91 -9.38 7.80 -5.61
C THR A 91 -8.17 6.96 -6.01
N LEU A 92 -8.31 5.63 -6.03
CA LEU A 92 -7.19 4.73 -6.34
C LEU A 92 -6.68 4.86 -7.78
N SER A 93 -7.55 5.26 -8.70
CA SER A 93 -7.30 5.35 -10.15
C SER A 93 -6.80 6.71 -10.63
N ASN A 94 -6.70 7.73 -9.76
CA ASN A 94 -6.33 9.07 -10.19
C ASN A 94 -4.80 9.20 -10.34
N PRO A 95 -4.25 9.46 -11.55
CA PRO A 95 -2.82 9.40 -11.80
C PRO A 95 -2.13 10.74 -11.49
N TYR A 96 -1.93 11.02 -10.21
CA TYR A 96 -1.27 12.25 -9.75
C TYR A 96 -0.12 12.00 -8.77
N LEU A 97 0.22 10.74 -8.50
CA LEU A 97 1.37 10.40 -7.66
C LEU A 97 2.66 10.61 -8.45
N THR A 98 3.67 11.10 -7.75
CA THR A 98 5.02 11.29 -8.27
C THR A 98 6.02 10.71 -7.28
N VAL A 99 7.12 10.17 -7.77
CA VAL A 99 8.18 9.61 -6.92
C VAL A 99 9.53 9.77 -7.60
N ASP A 100 10.56 9.99 -6.80
CA ASP A 100 11.94 9.92 -7.25
C ASP A 100 12.23 8.54 -7.90
N PRO A 101 12.64 8.51 -9.18
CA PRO A 101 12.92 7.26 -9.88
C PRO A 101 14.02 6.41 -9.27
N ASP A 102 15.07 7.02 -8.70
CA ASP A 102 16.19 6.27 -8.13
C ASP A 102 15.75 5.56 -6.86
N ILE A 103 14.91 6.21 -6.05
CA ILE A 103 14.31 5.61 -4.86
C ILE A 103 13.34 4.49 -5.26
N TYR A 104 12.44 4.74 -6.20
CA TYR A 104 11.43 3.77 -6.57
C TYR A 104 12.06 2.49 -7.17
N ASN A 105 12.93 2.64 -8.16
CA ASN A 105 13.52 1.53 -8.90
C ASN A 105 14.48 0.65 -8.07
N ALA A 106 14.89 1.11 -6.88
CA ALA A 106 15.71 0.31 -5.97
C ALA A 106 14.92 -0.78 -5.23
N TYR A 107 13.60 -0.63 -5.09
CA TYR A 107 12.78 -1.48 -4.22
C TYR A 107 11.53 -2.06 -4.90
N PHE A 108 11.10 -1.49 -6.02
CA PHE A 108 9.82 -1.79 -6.68
C PHE A 108 10.01 -2.13 -8.16
N ASP A 109 8.99 -2.79 -8.74
CA ASP A 109 8.97 -3.18 -10.14
C ASP A 109 8.68 -1.97 -11.05
N PHE A 110 9.26 -1.96 -12.25
CA PHE A 110 9.25 -0.83 -13.18
C PHE A 110 7.83 -0.31 -13.49
N ILE A 111 7.64 1.01 -13.34
CA ILE A 111 6.46 1.76 -13.83
C ILE A 111 6.93 2.73 -14.92
N GLU A 112 6.18 2.80 -16.02
CA GLU A 112 6.54 3.63 -17.18
C GLU A 112 6.62 5.14 -16.86
N ASN A 113 5.70 5.66 -16.03
CA ASN A 113 5.62 7.08 -15.72
C ASN A 113 5.55 7.36 -14.21
N LEU A 114 6.72 7.50 -13.58
CA LEU A 114 6.85 7.85 -12.16
C LEU A 114 6.50 9.31 -11.83
N ASN A 115 6.15 10.12 -12.82
CA ASN A 115 5.73 11.52 -12.65
C ASN A 115 4.20 11.72 -12.70
N ALA A 116 3.43 10.67 -13.02
CA ALA A 116 1.98 10.71 -12.99
C ALA A 116 1.42 9.28 -13.04
N PHE A 117 1.39 8.60 -11.90
CA PHE A 117 0.81 7.27 -11.74
C PHE A 117 -0.24 7.27 -10.61
N SER A 118 -1.08 6.24 -10.61
CA SER A 118 -2.13 6.02 -9.63
C SER A 118 -1.76 4.91 -8.64
N ALA A 119 -2.55 4.74 -7.57
CA ALA A 119 -2.37 3.61 -6.66
C ALA A 119 -2.68 2.27 -7.35
N GLU A 120 -3.63 2.28 -8.30
CA GLU A 120 -3.92 1.14 -9.17
C GLU A 120 -2.72 0.78 -10.06
N ASP A 121 -2.08 1.76 -10.70
CA ASP A 121 -0.87 1.51 -11.50
C ASP A 121 0.21 0.87 -10.64
N PHE A 122 0.44 1.39 -9.43
CA PHE A 122 1.38 0.80 -8.48
C PHE A 122 1.05 -0.68 -8.21
N TYR A 123 -0.21 -1.01 -7.91
CA TYR A 123 -0.64 -2.39 -7.74
C TYR A 123 -0.37 -3.25 -8.98
N PHE A 124 -0.80 -2.79 -10.16
CA PHE A 124 -0.66 -3.56 -11.41
C PHE A 124 0.80 -3.86 -11.76
N TYR A 125 1.71 -2.90 -11.61
CA TYR A 125 3.11 -3.11 -11.96
C TYR A 125 3.88 -3.93 -10.92
N ASN A 126 3.48 -3.89 -9.64
CA ASN A 126 4.19 -4.58 -8.55
C ASN A 126 3.58 -5.93 -8.16
N VAL A 127 2.52 -6.38 -8.84
CA VAL A 127 1.95 -7.72 -8.68
C VAL A 127 2.37 -8.67 -9.79
N ASN A 128 2.89 -8.14 -10.91
CA ASN A 128 3.41 -8.94 -12.02
C ASN A 128 4.84 -9.47 -11.80
#